data_AF-A0A367JKS7-F1
#
_entry.id   AF-A0A367JKS7-F1
#
_cell.length_a   1.000
_cell.length_b   1.000
_cell.length_c   1.000
_cell.angle_alpha   90.00
_cell.angle_beta   90.00
_cell.angle_gamma   90.00
#
_symmetry.space_group_name_H-M   'P 1'
#
loop_
_entity.id
_entity.type
_entity.pdbx_description
1 polymer ?
#
loop_
_entity_poly.entity_id
_entity_poly.type
_entity_poly.pdbx_seq_one_letter_code
_entity_poly.pdbx_strand_id
1 'polypeptide(L)'
;MSRRGGNVVDPEKQARIFRLLQRFSPVLSIVLFFVGIAWLLILPYEIYSKGTYISENALLPGQANVEYGYNDIRTAEDYMHNLLEIQNEDNETRAQFIHKEFRRSGFTSAIQHFTLDDNTKCANAFAIYKAPRSDGKEALILSTSWMSRTGEYNTNGIAVLLSLAKLFKRNVYWAKDIILLVTDQEKLGTQAWLDAYHGMEEGEFSAIVMPRSGTIQGVINLDFPGTQDYETLGIFFEGVNGQLPNLDLINTVVAVAERSNPPILITLHDSTDHLFSDSKYSRYFRSLFHMLNSMKYLVFGHPSSDAGLYLKYRIDAITIHGISGSTHLGNLFGYNPGAAIFNIMQPSFGAKYLTQFSKEQMIHVQFGASLVVFWTVTLALVAWISKSASPEHDGTMLKSFCLAESALVVATVSLLNFTLGIATALLISIPYSLTRPSTKLFWKCIQTLVLAIVSPPGLVTLFGLLTETPFVHIFSTLLFDYQQFGSWFLTFICIVYWPINMAMIVLVFTKSLS
;
A
#
# COMPACT_ATOMS: atom_id res chain seq x y z
N MET A 1 -1.59 59.81 33.54
CA MET A 1 -2.04 58.89 32.46
C MET A 1 -0.82 58.10 32.01
N SER A 2 -0.70 56.86 32.48
CA SER A 2 0.46 55.97 32.28
C SER A 2 0.50 55.45 30.84
N ARG A 3 1.55 55.80 30.07
CA ARG A 3 1.87 55.13 28.81
C ARG A 3 2.73 53.90 29.14
N ARG A 4 2.16 52.72 28.88
CA ARG A 4 2.80 51.40 29.00
C ARG A 4 4.16 51.40 28.30
N GLY A 5 5.22 51.17 29.08
CA GLY A 5 6.52 50.78 28.54
C GLY A 5 6.41 49.40 27.90
N GLY A 6 6.37 49.36 26.57
CA GLY A 6 6.60 48.11 25.84
C GLY A 6 8.05 47.70 26.05
N ASN A 7 8.28 46.45 26.44
CA ASN A 7 9.61 45.85 26.54
C ASN A 7 10.34 46.00 25.21
N VAL A 8 11.22 47.00 25.09
CA VAL A 8 12.14 47.14 23.97
C VAL A 8 13.18 46.04 24.13
N VAL A 9 12.97 44.93 23.42
CA VAL A 9 13.96 43.84 23.37
C VAL A 9 15.19 44.37 22.64
N ASP A 10 16.37 44.31 23.28
CA ASP A 10 17.62 44.77 22.68
C ASP A 10 17.87 44.10 21.31
N PRO A 11 17.90 44.85 20.19
CA PRO A 11 18.08 44.29 18.85
C PRO A 11 19.45 43.59 18.71
N GLU A 12 20.46 44.04 19.45
CA GLU A 12 21.77 43.39 19.49
C GLU A 12 21.75 42.02 20.15
N LYS A 13 20.96 41.84 21.22
CA LYS A 13 20.81 40.54 21.88
C LYS A 13 20.06 39.57 20.96
N GLN A 14 19.01 40.04 20.28
CA GLN A 14 18.29 39.23 19.28
C GLN A 14 19.21 38.82 18.12
N ALA A 15 20.00 39.75 17.57
CA ALA A 15 20.92 39.45 16.48
C ALA A 15 22.07 38.49 16.88
N ARG A 16 22.52 38.52 18.14
CA ARG A 16 23.49 37.54 18.67
C ARG A 16 22.86 36.16 18.83
N ILE A 17 21.66 36.08 19.40
CA ILE A 17 20.91 34.82 19.55
C ILE A 17 20.62 34.20 18.18
N PHE A 18 20.18 35.01 17.22
CA PHE A 18 19.92 34.56 15.85
C PHE A 18 21.17 34.01 15.16
N ARG A 19 22.31 34.72 15.24
CA ARG A 19 23.59 34.23 14.71
C ARG A 19 24.06 32.94 15.37
N LEU A 20 23.83 32.80 16.67
CA LEU A 20 24.18 31.59 17.42
C LEU A 20 23.29 30.42 16.98
N LEU A 21 21.97 30.61 16.88
CA LEU A 21 21.02 29.62 16.37
C LEU A 21 21.36 29.19 14.93
N GLN A 22 21.69 30.14 14.05
CA GLN A 22 22.06 29.86 12.66
C GLN A 22 23.34 29.02 12.55
N ARG A 23 24.32 29.24 13.44
CA ARG A 23 25.56 28.46 13.50
C ARG A 23 25.32 27.02 13.98
N PHE A 24 24.44 26.82 14.96
CA PHE A 24 24.15 25.50 15.54
C PHE A 24 23.05 24.72 14.80
N SER A 25 22.19 25.38 14.03
CA SER A 25 21.11 24.77 13.25
C SER A 25 21.49 23.51 12.46
N PRO A 26 22.57 23.49 11.64
CA PRO A 26 22.93 22.28 10.89
C PRO A 26 23.38 21.12 11.79
N VAL A 27 24.11 21.43 12.88
CA VAL A 27 24.57 20.42 13.82
C VAL A 27 23.39 19.84 14.58
N LEU A 28 22.48 20.70 15.05
CA LEU A 28 21.27 20.28 15.74
C LEU A 28 20.37 19.43 14.84
N SER A 29 20.22 19.81 13.57
CA SER A 29 19.45 19.03 12.58
C SER A 29 20.02 17.63 12.38
N ILE A 30 21.36 17.50 12.26
CA ILE A 30 22.03 16.19 12.15
C ILE A 30 21.85 15.38 13.43
N VAL A 31 22.00 15.99 14.60
CA VAL A 31 21.81 15.32 15.89
C VAL A 31 20.37 14.81 16.03
N LEU A 32 19.37 15.65 15.74
CA LEU A 32 17.95 15.27 15.80
C LEU A 32 17.61 14.16 14.80
N PHE A 33 18.24 14.17 13.62
CA PHE A 33 18.09 13.10 12.64
C PHE A 33 18.60 11.76 13.18
N PHE A 34 19.81 11.74 13.78
CA PHE A 34 20.34 10.52 14.40
C PHE A 34 19.56 10.09 15.64
N VAL A 35 19.02 11.03 16.41
CA VAL A 35 18.09 10.72 17.52
C VAL A 35 16.83 10.04 16.97
N GLY A 36 16.29 10.51 15.85
CA GLY A 36 15.15 9.88 15.17
C GLY A 36 15.46 8.46 14.69
N ILE A 37 16.62 8.24 14.06
CA ILE A 37 17.08 6.90 13.68
C ILE A 37 17.26 6.00 14.90
N ALA A 38 17.89 6.50 15.96
CA ALA A 38 18.07 5.76 17.19
C ALA A 38 16.72 5.36 17.79
N TRP A 39 15.73 6.25 17.75
CA TRP A 39 14.37 5.94 18.20
C TRP A 39 13.72 4.82 17.38
N LEU A 40 13.87 4.85 16.04
CA LEU A 40 13.38 3.77 15.17
C LEU A 40 14.05 2.44 15.49
N LEU A 41 15.37 2.44 15.75
CA LEU A 41 16.13 1.25 16.12
C LEU A 41 15.81 0.74 17.53
N ILE A 42 15.19 1.54 18.40
CA ILE A 42 14.76 1.10 19.73
C ILE A 42 13.43 0.34 19.66
N LEU A 43 12.57 0.61 18.67
CA LEU A 43 11.24 -0.01 18.56
C LEU A 43 11.23 -1.55 18.56
N PRO A 44 12.16 -2.26 17.87
CA PRO A 44 12.21 -3.72 17.88
C PRO A 44 12.67 -4.33 19.21
N TYR A 45 13.03 -3.51 20.20
CA TYR A 45 13.52 -3.99 21.47
C TYR A 45 12.39 -4.55 22.34
N GLU A 46 12.61 -5.72 22.94
CA GLU A 46 11.60 -6.52 23.64
C GLU A 46 10.90 -5.79 24.79
N ILE A 47 11.56 -4.82 25.44
CA ILE A 47 10.94 -4.02 26.51
C ILE A 47 9.77 -3.17 25.97
N TYR A 48 9.86 -2.74 24.71
CA TYR A 48 8.82 -1.94 24.05
C TYR A 48 7.82 -2.81 23.27
N SER A 49 8.24 -3.97 22.80
CA SER A 49 7.37 -5.00 22.23
C SER A 49 6.72 -5.82 23.36
N LYS A 50 5.67 -5.26 23.98
CA LYS A 50 4.82 -6.04 24.90
C LYS A 50 4.22 -7.23 24.16
N GLY A 51 4.03 -8.35 24.87
CA GLY A 51 3.27 -9.49 24.34
C GLY A 51 1.92 -9.02 23.80
N THR A 52 1.56 -9.50 22.62
CA THR A 52 0.29 -9.15 21.99
C THR A 52 -0.86 -9.77 22.79
N TYR A 53 -1.92 -8.98 23.02
CA TYR A 53 -3.15 -9.46 23.63
C TYR A 53 -4.28 -9.19 22.66
N ILE A 54 -5.32 -10.04 22.69
CA ILE A 54 -6.51 -9.84 21.89
C ILE A 54 -7.50 -9.04 22.72
N SER A 55 -7.81 -7.82 22.29
CA SER A 55 -8.68 -6.90 23.01
C SER A 55 -10.16 -7.13 22.73
N GLU A 56 -10.47 -7.68 21.57
CA GLU A 56 -11.82 -7.97 21.11
C GLU A 56 -12.36 -9.27 21.74
N ASN A 57 -13.38 -9.14 22.57
CA ASN A 57 -14.01 -10.28 23.25
C ASN A 57 -14.71 -11.24 22.27
N ALA A 58 -15.04 -10.79 21.05
CA ALA A 58 -15.59 -11.65 20.00
C ALA A 58 -14.53 -12.55 19.33
N LEU A 59 -13.24 -12.28 19.54
CA LEU A 59 -12.10 -12.99 18.96
C LEU A 59 -11.33 -13.74 20.06
N LEU A 60 -11.94 -14.76 20.66
CA LEU A 60 -11.28 -15.58 21.69
C LEU A 60 -10.78 -16.89 21.07
N PRO A 61 -9.49 -16.98 20.65
CA PRO A 61 -8.96 -18.18 20.02
C PRO A 61 -9.00 -19.36 20.98
N GLY A 62 -9.32 -20.54 20.45
CA GLY A 62 -9.30 -21.81 21.18
C GLY A 62 -10.41 -22.03 22.21
N GLN A 63 -11.48 -21.22 22.21
CA GLN A 63 -12.67 -21.48 23.02
C GLN A 63 -13.70 -22.40 22.35
N ALA A 64 -13.57 -22.62 21.04
CA ALA A 64 -14.46 -23.46 20.24
C ALA A 64 -13.73 -24.73 19.76
N ASN A 65 -14.47 -25.83 19.65
CA ASN A 65 -13.96 -27.08 19.07
C ASN A 65 -13.79 -26.93 17.56
N VAL A 66 -12.72 -27.49 17.01
CA VAL A 66 -12.50 -27.55 15.56
C VAL A 66 -13.36 -28.67 14.99
N GLU A 67 -14.39 -28.30 14.23
CA GLU A 67 -15.30 -29.26 13.58
C GLU A 67 -14.92 -29.59 12.13
N TYR A 68 -13.91 -28.90 11.59
CA TYR A 68 -13.36 -29.19 10.26
C TYR A 68 -12.47 -30.44 10.34
N GLY A 69 -12.89 -31.51 9.68
CA GLY A 69 -12.25 -32.82 9.79
C GLY A 69 -11.88 -33.46 8.46
N TYR A 70 -11.44 -34.72 8.52
CA TYR A 70 -10.96 -35.49 7.36
C TYR A 70 -11.96 -35.52 6.18
N ASN A 71 -13.25 -35.66 6.46
CA ASN A 71 -14.28 -35.67 5.41
C ASN A 71 -14.39 -34.32 4.69
N ASP A 72 -14.19 -33.22 5.41
CA ASP A 72 -14.24 -31.87 4.84
C ASP A 72 -12.97 -31.60 4.01
N ILE A 73 -11.81 -32.10 4.46
CA ILE A 73 -10.55 -32.08 3.68
C ILE A 73 -10.70 -32.86 2.39
N ARG A 74 -11.20 -34.11 2.45
CA ARG A 74 -11.45 -34.92 1.25
C ARG A 74 -12.43 -34.23 0.30
N THR A 75 -13.44 -33.55 0.84
CA THR A 75 -14.37 -32.76 0.02
C THR A 75 -13.67 -31.59 -0.67
N ALA A 76 -12.68 -30.96 -0.01
CA ALA A 76 -11.86 -29.93 -0.64
C ALA A 76 -10.99 -30.54 -1.76
N GLU A 77 -10.36 -31.70 -1.54
CA GLU A 77 -9.60 -32.40 -2.58
C GLU A 77 -10.46 -32.76 -3.81
N ASP A 78 -11.68 -33.26 -3.58
CA ASP A 78 -12.64 -33.53 -4.66
C ASP A 78 -12.98 -32.24 -5.44
N TYR A 79 -13.15 -31.11 -4.74
CA TYR A 79 -13.36 -29.81 -5.38
C TYR A 79 -12.14 -29.33 -6.15
N MET A 80 -10.93 -29.50 -5.60
CA MET A 80 -9.68 -29.16 -6.27
C MET A 80 -9.58 -29.90 -7.62
N HIS A 81 -9.88 -31.20 -7.66
CA HIS A 81 -9.86 -31.96 -8.92
C HIS A 81 -10.85 -31.42 -9.96
N ASN A 82 -12.08 -31.08 -9.55
CA ASN A 82 -13.07 -30.48 -10.46
C ASN A 82 -12.64 -29.09 -10.95
N LEU A 83 -11.99 -28.30 -10.10
CA LEU A 83 -11.52 -26.96 -10.44
C LEU A 83 -10.36 -27.00 -11.44
N LEU A 84 -9.50 -28.02 -11.40
CA LEU A 84 -8.42 -28.19 -12.37
C LEU A 84 -8.93 -28.36 -13.81
N GLU A 85 -10.12 -28.94 -13.98
CA GLU A 85 -10.75 -29.09 -15.30
C GLU A 85 -11.31 -27.75 -15.81
N ILE A 86 -11.73 -26.86 -14.91
CA ILE A 86 -12.50 -25.65 -15.24
C ILE A 86 -11.63 -24.38 -15.21
N GLN A 87 -10.46 -24.41 -14.57
CA GLN A 87 -9.59 -23.22 -14.42
C GLN A 87 -9.17 -22.57 -15.75
N ASN A 88 -9.13 -23.35 -16.84
CA ASN A 88 -8.76 -22.88 -18.19
C ASN A 88 -9.95 -22.42 -19.04
N GLU A 89 -11.18 -22.59 -18.54
CA GLU A 89 -12.40 -22.15 -19.22
C GLU A 89 -12.59 -20.63 -19.09
N ASP A 90 -13.59 -20.10 -19.78
CA ASP A 90 -13.92 -18.69 -19.74
C ASP A 90 -14.44 -18.24 -18.36
N ASN A 91 -14.25 -16.95 -18.07
CA ASN A 91 -14.60 -16.35 -16.78
C ASN A 91 -16.08 -16.54 -16.40
N GLU A 92 -16.97 -16.55 -17.40
CA GLU A 92 -18.39 -16.79 -17.19
C GLU A 92 -18.66 -18.24 -16.78
N THR A 93 -18.10 -19.24 -17.46
CA THR A 93 -18.24 -20.65 -17.07
C THR A 93 -17.67 -20.92 -15.68
N ARG A 94 -16.53 -20.31 -15.34
CA ARG A 94 -15.95 -20.36 -14.00
C ARG A 94 -16.91 -19.81 -12.93
N ALA A 95 -17.48 -18.63 -13.16
CA ALA A 95 -18.46 -18.04 -12.24
C ALA A 95 -19.75 -18.88 -12.14
N GLN A 96 -20.23 -19.42 -13.26
CA GLN A 96 -21.41 -20.30 -13.30
C GLN A 96 -21.19 -21.61 -12.56
N PHE A 97 -19.99 -22.20 -12.64
CA PHE A 97 -19.63 -23.39 -11.87
C PHE A 97 -19.75 -23.12 -10.36
N ILE A 98 -19.11 -22.05 -9.88
CA ILE A 98 -19.17 -21.66 -8.47
C ILE A 98 -20.61 -21.35 -8.03
N HIS A 99 -21.36 -20.63 -8.85
CA HIS A 99 -22.77 -20.34 -8.59
C HIS A 99 -23.60 -21.62 -8.42
N LYS A 100 -23.40 -22.60 -9.30
CA LYS A 100 -24.08 -23.90 -9.25
C LYS A 100 -23.70 -24.69 -7.99
N GLU A 101 -22.43 -24.70 -7.60
CA GLU A 101 -21.96 -25.39 -6.40
C GLU A 101 -22.50 -24.77 -5.10
N PHE A 102 -22.57 -23.43 -5.04
CA PHE A 102 -23.22 -22.75 -3.92
C PHE A 102 -24.72 -23.03 -3.86
N ARG A 103 -25.41 -23.04 -5.02
CA ARG A 103 -26.84 -23.40 -5.07
C ARG A 103 -27.10 -24.84 -4.66
N ARG A 104 -26.27 -25.79 -5.10
CA ARG A 104 -26.31 -27.20 -4.68
C ARG A 104 -26.12 -27.36 -3.18
N SER A 105 -25.27 -26.54 -2.58
CA SER A 105 -25.03 -26.52 -1.13
C SER A 105 -26.12 -25.75 -0.35
N GLY A 106 -27.13 -25.21 -1.02
CA GLY A 106 -28.29 -24.58 -0.40
C GLY A 106 -28.08 -23.13 0.04
N PHE A 107 -27.17 -22.40 -0.62
CA PHE A 107 -26.95 -20.97 -0.40
C PHE A 107 -27.73 -20.10 -1.39
N THR A 108 -27.99 -18.85 -1.03
CA THR A 108 -28.46 -17.83 -1.97
C THR A 108 -27.27 -17.28 -2.73
N SER A 109 -26.98 -17.87 -3.89
CA SER A 109 -25.88 -17.45 -4.77
C SER A 109 -26.35 -16.48 -5.84
N ALA A 110 -25.46 -15.57 -6.25
CA ALA A 110 -25.63 -14.65 -7.36
C ALA A 110 -24.30 -14.49 -8.12
N ILE A 111 -24.41 -14.06 -9.37
CA ILE A 111 -23.25 -13.70 -10.20
C ILE A 111 -23.32 -12.20 -10.41
N GLN A 112 -22.19 -11.54 -10.24
CA GLN A 112 -22.01 -10.13 -10.56
C GLN A 112 -21.18 -10.04 -11.82
N HIS A 113 -21.81 -9.61 -12.90
CA HIS A 113 -21.12 -9.25 -14.12
C HIS A 113 -20.53 -7.85 -14.00
N PHE A 114 -19.28 -7.71 -14.38
CA PHE A 114 -18.64 -6.41 -14.51
C PHE A 114 -17.76 -6.42 -15.77
N THR A 115 -17.67 -5.26 -16.41
CA THR A 115 -16.83 -5.09 -17.59
C THR A 115 -15.61 -4.30 -17.18
N LEU A 116 -14.44 -4.89 -17.39
CA LEU A 116 -13.20 -4.13 -17.38
C LEU A 116 -13.18 -3.22 -18.61
N ASP A 117 -12.50 -2.08 -18.51
CA ASP A 117 -12.47 -1.06 -19.58
C ASP A 117 -11.88 -1.59 -20.92
N ASP A 118 -11.36 -2.82 -20.94
CA ASP A 118 -10.98 -3.61 -22.12
C ASP A 118 -12.13 -4.32 -22.85
N ASN A 119 -13.39 -4.05 -22.49
CA ASN A 119 -14.55 -4.87 -22.86
C ASN A 119 -14.42 -6.35 -22.46
N THR A 120 -13.48 -6.69 -21.57
CA THR A 120 -13.36 -8.03 -21.04
C THR A 120 -14.48 -8.21 -20.01
N LYS A 121 -15.44 -9.06 -20.37
CA LYS A 121 -16.54 -9.43 -19.48
C LYS A 121 -16.00 -10.35 -18.39
N CYS A 122 -16.05 -9.88 -17.17
CA CYS A 122 -15.66 -10.62 -15.99
C CYS A 122 -16.90 -10.90 -15.14
N ALA A 123 -16.82 -11.95 -14.34
CA ALA A 123 -17.93 -12.40 -13.53
C ALA A 123 -17.43 -12.84 -12.15
N ASN A 124 -17.86 -12.13 -11.11
CA ASN A 124 -17.67 -12.57 -9.74
C ASN A 124 -18.82 -13.49 -9.35
N ALA A 125 -18.55 -14.55 -8.60
CA ALA A 125 -19.57 -15.41 -8.04
C ALA A 125 -19.57 -15.27 -6.52
N PHE A 126 -20.73 -15.01 -5.93
CA PHE A 126 -20.84 -14.91 -4.48
C PHE A 126 -22.09 -15.60 -3.96
N ALA A 127 -22.08 -15.90 -2.67
CA ALA A 127 -23.21 -16.52 -1.99
C ALA A 127 -23.35 -15.95 -0.58
N ILE A 128 -24.60 -15.78 -0.17
CA ILE A 128 -24.93 -15.29 1.16
C ILE A 128 -25.56 -16.43 1.97
N TYR A 129 -24.96 -16.68 3.12
CA TYR A 129 -25.51 -17.51 4.17
C TYR A 129 -26.12 -16.62 5.24
N LYS A 130 -27.46 -16.59 5.27
CA LYS A 130 -28.18 -15.95 6.36
C LYS A 130 -28.14 -16.87 7.58
N ALA A 131 -27.40 -16.45 8.60
CA ALA A 131 -27.18 -17.28 9.76
C ALA A 131 -28.46 -17.39 10.61
N PRO A 132 -28.85 -18.59 11.10
CA PRO A 132 -30.13 -18.77 11.80
C PRO A 132 -30.27 -17.96 13.10
N ARG A 133 -29.16 -17.57 13.72
CA ARG A 133 -29.13 -16.76 14.95
C ARG A 133 -28.71 -15.30 14.71
N SER A 134 -28.56 -14.91 13.45
CA SER A 134 -28.22 -13.55 13.04
C SER A 134 -29.50 -12.73 12.86
N ASP A 135 -29.43 -11.44 13.20
CA ASP A 135 -30.48 -10.47 12.91
C ASP A 135 -30.36 -9.87 11.48
N GLY A 136 -29.38 -10.36 10.70
CA GLY A 136 -29.09 -9.92 9.34
C GLY A 136 -28.42 -8.54 9.26
N LYS A 137 -27.99 -7.95 10.38
CA LYS A 137 -27.36 -6.62 10.41
C LYS A 137 -25.84 -6.64 10.34
N GLU A 138 -25.21 -7.79 10.56
CA GLU A 138 -23.75 -7.94 10.51
C GLU A 138 -23.35 -9.16 9.68
N ALA A 139 -22.27 -9.00 8.92
CA ALA A 139 -21.76 -10.03 8.04
C ALA A 139 -20.23 -10.19 8.17
N LEU A 140 -19.75 -11.40 7.92
CA LEU A 140 -18.34 -11.73 7.70
C LEU A 140 -18.14 -12.18 6.27
N ILE A 141 -16.99 -11.84 5.67
CA ILE A 141 -16.65 -12.29 4.32
C ILE A 141 -15.53 -13.31 4.40
N LEU A 142 -15.74 -14.44 3.72
CA LEU A 142 -14.66 -15.33 3.32
C LEU A 142 -14.51 -15.18 1.80
N SER A 143 -13.40 -14.60 1.37
CA SER A 143 -13.14 -14.33 -0.04
C SER A 143 -11.98 -15.18 -0.56
N THR A 144 -11.96 -15.39 -1.87
CA THR A 144 -10.86 -16.00 -2.60
C THR A 144 -10.91 -15.45 -4.02
N SER A 145 -9.75 -15.25 -4.61
CA SER A 145 -9.61 -14.93 -6.02
C SER A 145 -9.31 -16.19 -6.83
N TRP A 146 -9.63 -16.16 -8.12
CA TRP A 146 -9.27 -17.22 -9.07
C TRP A 146 -7.78 -17.27 -9.40
N MET A 147 -7.13 -16.11 -9.38
CA MET A 147 -5.68 -15.95 -9.54
C MET A 147 -5.09 -15.57 -8.18
N SER A 148 -3.94 -16.13 -7.84
CA SER A 148 -3.18 -15.81 -6.65
C SER A 148 -2.31 -14.58 -6.89
N ARG A 149 -1.90 -13.88 -5.83
CA ARG A 149 -0.89 -12.80 -5.92
C ARG A 149 0.39 -13.17 -6.69
N THR A 150 0.69 -14.47 -6.78
CA THR A 150 1.86 -15.03 -7.46
C THR A 150 1.68 -15.19 -8.98
N GLY A 151 0.47 -14.96 -9.49
CA GLY A 151 0.09 -15.22 -10.88
C GLY A 151 -0.29 -16.68 -11.17
N GLU A 152 -0.25 -17.56 -10.17
CA GLU A 152 -0.74 -18.94 -10.28
C GLU A 152 -2.25 -19.03 -10.00
N TYR A 153 -2.90 -20.12 -10.42
CA TYR A 153 -4.30 -20.36 -10.06
C TYR A 153 -4.42 -20.69 -8.57
N ASN A 154 -5.35 -20.02 -7.88
CA ASN A 154 -5.65 -20.25 -6.47
C ASN A 154 -6.69 -21.38 -6.29
N THR A 155 -6.37 -22.54 -6.85
CA THR A 155 -7.27 -23.70 -6.90
C THR A 155 -7.56 -24.23 -5.51
N ASN A 156 -6.53 -24.31 -4.65
CA ASN A 156 -6.67 -24.76 -3.28
C ASN A 156 -7.48 -23.78 -2.43
N GLY A 157 -7.36 -22.46 -2.62
CA GLY A 157 -8.15 -21.47 -1.89
C GLY A 157 -9.64 -21.60 -2.19
N ILE A 158 -10.02 -21.77 -3.46
CA ILE A 158 -11.41 -21.99 -3.86
C ILE A 158 -11.94 -23.33 -3.35
N ALA A 159 -11.12 -24.39 -3.42
CA ALA A 159 -11.50 -25.70 -2.91
C ALA A 159 -11.81 -25.68 -1.40
N VAL A 160 -10.95 -25.03 -0.61
CA VAL A 160 -11.15 -24.83 0.84
C VAL A 160 -12.38 -23.97 1.09
N LEU A 161 -12.60 -22.91 0.32
CA LEU A 161 -13.80 -22.07 0.43
C LEU A 161 -15.09 -22.89 0.24
N LEU A 162 -15.17 -23.71 -0.81
CA LEU A 162 -16.33 -24.54 -1.12
C LEU A 162 -16.56 -25.62 -0.04
N SER A 163 -15.48 -26.19 0.51
CA SER A 163 -15.55 -27.13 1.63
C SER A 163 -16.04 -26.44 2.91
N LEU A 164 -15.51 -25.27 3.25
CA LEU A 164 -15.97 -24.46 4.39
C LEU A 164 -17.43 -24.02 4.25
N ALA A 165 -17.89 -23.76 3.02
CA ALA A 165 -19.31 -23.49 2.77
C ALA A 165 -20.18 -24.63 3.30
N LYS A 166 -19.84 -25.89 3.02
CA LYS A 166 -20.61 -27.05 3.54
C LYS A 166 -20.56 -27.12 5.06
N LEU A 167 -19.42 -26.81 5.68
CA LEU A 167 -19.30 -26.70 7.14
C LEU A 167 -20.24 -25.63 7.70
N PHE A 168 -20.27 -24.43 7.13
CA PHE A 168 -21.15 -23.36 7.57
C PHE A 168 -22.62 -23.71 7.45
N LYS A 169 -23.00 -24.47 6.42
CA LYS A 169 -24.38 -24.96 6.27
C LYS A 169 -24.74 -26.03 7.30
N ARG A 170 -23.79 -26.91 7.63
CA ARG A 170 -23.95 -27.99 8.63
C ARG A 170 -24.19 -27.43 10.04
N ASN A 171 -23.55 -26.30 10.35
CA ASN A 171 -23.54 -25.75 11.71
C ASN A 171 -24.53 -24.58 11.85
N VAL A 172 -25.33 -24.57 12.92
CA VAL A 172 -26.47 -23.63 13.08
C VAL A 172 -26.18 -22.52 14.12
N TYR A 173 -25.02 -22.55 14.78
CA TYR A 173 -24.71 -21.65 15.89
C TYR A 173 -24.15 -20.27 15.46
N TRP A 174 -24.04 -19.99 14.16
CA TRP A 174 -23.51 -18.73 13.64
C TRP A 174 -24.39 -17.54 14.04
N ALA A 175 -23.75 -16.48 14.56
CA ALA A 175 -24.41 -15.26 15.02
C ALA A 175 -24.35 -14.10 14.02
N LYS A 176 -23.58 -14.25 12.93
CA LYS A 176 -23.43 -13.27 11.85
C LYS A 176 -23.65 -13.95 10.52
N ASP A 177 -24.16 -13.21 9.55
CA ASP A 177 -24.26 -13.71 8.18
C ASP A 177 -22.87 -13.94 7.61
N ILE A 178 -22.74 -14.92 6.72
CA ILE A 178 -21.46 -15.25 6.08
C ILE A 178 -21.62 -15.04 4.57
N ILE A 179 -20.77 -14.21 4.00
CA ILE A 179 -20.69 -13.98 2.57
C ILE A 179 -19.47 -14.77 2.06
N LEU A 180 -19.72 -15.63 1.09
CA LEU A 180 -18.68 -16.37 0.38
C LEU A 180 -18.49 -15.70 -0.97
N LEU A 181 -17.28 -15.23 -1.24
CA LEU A 181 -16.98 -14.44 -2.44
C LEU A 181 -15.84 -15.10 -3.22
N VAL A 182 -16.09 -15.39 -4.50
CA VAL A 182 -15.07 -15.80 -5.46
C VAL A 182 -14.94 -14.71 -6.51
N THR A 183 -13.82 -14.01 -6.51
CA THR A 183 -13.54 -12.91 -7.43
C THR A 183 -12.76 -13.38 -8.65
N ASP A 184 -13.09 -12.77 -9.77
CA ASP A 184 -12.31 -12.84 -10.99
C ASP A 184 -11.34 -11.64 -11.03
N GLN A 185 -10.14 -11.81 -11.59
CA GLN A 185 -9.14 -10.73 -11.70
C GLN A 185 -8.73 -10.09 -10.35
N GLU A 186 -8.59 -10.89 -9.28
CA GLU A 186 -8.06 -10.50 -7.95
C GLU A 186 -8.66 -9.19 -7.40
N LYS A 187 -7.82 -8.15 -7.33
CA LYS A 187 -8.10 -6.82 -6.78
C LYS A 187 -9.23 -6.12 -7.54
N LEU A 188 -9.30 -6.29 -8.86
CA LEU A 188 -10.32 -5.61 -9.67
C LEU A 188 -11.71 -6.18 -9.45
N GLY A 189 -11.83 -7.51 -9.42
CA GLY A 189 -13.11 -8.16 -9.08
C GLY A 189 -13.55 -7.80 -7.67
N THR A 190 -12.62 -7.77 -6.72
CA THR A 190 -12.89 -7.37 -5.34
C THR A 190 -13.40 -5.93 -5.24
N GLN A 191 -12.74 -4.98 -5.92
CA GLN A 191 -13.17 -3.58 -5.97
C GLN A 191 -14.56 -3.44 -6.59
N ALA A 192 -14.81 -4.07 -7.75
CA ALA A 192 -16.11 -4.03 -8.41
C ALA A 192 -17.23 -4.60 -7.54
N TRP A 193 -16.95 -5.66 -6.77
CA TRP A 193 -17.91 -6.22 -5.82
C TRP A 193 -18.19 -5.27 -4.65
N LEU A 194 -17.14 -4.67 -4.08
CA LEU A 194 -17.25 -3.72 -2.97
C LEU A 194 -18.05 -2.48 -3.35
N ASP A 195 -17.77 -1.89 -4.52
CA ASP A 195 -18.48 -0.70 -5.01
C ASP A 195 -19.98 -0.96 -5.12
N ALA A 196 -20.35 -2.10 -5.69
CA ALA A 196 -21.74 -2.47 -5.86
C ALA A 196 -22.42 -2.92 -4.54
N TYR A 197 -21.68 -3.51 -3.59
CA TYR A 197 -22.18 -3.81 -2.25
C TYR A 197 -22.52 -2.53 -1.47
N HIS A 198 -21.65 -1.52 -1.53
CA HIS A 198 -21.85 -0.23 -0.88
C HIS A 198 -22.76 0.74 -1.65
N GLY A 199 -23.18 0.38 -2.87
CA GLY A 199 -24.07 1.18 -3.70
C GLY A 199 -23.39 2.44 -4.25
N MET A 200 -22.07 2.38 -4.48
CA MET A 200 -21.34 3.43 -5.18
C MET A 200 -21.60 3.25 -6.68
N GLU A 201 -22.57 4.01 -7.22
CA GLU A 201 -22.93 4.01 -8.66
C GLU A 201 -21.96 4.84 -9.53
N GLU A 202 -20.87 5.38 -8.96
CA GLU A 202 -19.94 6.28 -9.66
C GLU A 202 -18.80 5.56 -10.42
N GLY A 203 -18.71 4.24 -10.37
CA GLY A 203 -17.79 3.46 -11.22
C GLY A 203 -18.46 3.06 -12.54
N GLU A 204 -17.70 2.94 -13.64
CA GLU A 204 -18.16 2.42 -14.95
C GLU A 204 -18.75 0.99 -14.89
N PHE A 205 -18.72 0.34 -13.72
CA PHE A 205 -19.26 -0.98 -13.45
C PHE A 205 -20.76 -0.91 -13.17
N SER A 206 -21.57 -1.03 -14.22
CA SER A 206 -23.03 -1.16 -14.13
C SER A 206 -23.41 -2.45 -13.37
N ALA A 207 -23.65 -2.38 -12.07
CA ALA A 207 -24.04 -3.55 -11.27
C ALA A 207 -25.50 -3.48 -10.81
N ILE A 208 -26.24 -4.51 -11.23
CA ILE A 208 -27.61 -4.89 -10.89
C ILE A 208 -27.85 -4.89 -9.36
N VAL A 209 -29.12 -4.72 -8.94
CA VAL A 209 -29.59 -4.93 -7.56
C VAL A 209 -29.06 -6.25 -7.01
N MET A 210 -27.97 -6.19 -6.24
CA MET A 210 -27.37 -7.36 -5.62
C MET A 210 -28.04 -7.68 -4.27
N PRO A 211 -28.22 -8.96 -3.93
CA PRO A 211 -28.62 -9.33 -2.58
C PRO A 211 -27.55 -8.84 -1.60
N ARG A 212 -27.95 -8.01 -0.64
CA ARG A 212 -27.08 -7.47 0.41
C ARG A 212 -27.32 -8.19 1.73
N SER A 213 -26.27 -8.25 2.55
CA SER A 213 -26.38 -8.57 3.98
C SER A 213 -26.10 -7.28 4.77
N GLY A 214 -25.86 -7.42 6.07
CA GLY A 214 -25.59 -6.33 6.98
C GLY A 214 -24.23 -5.65 6.78
N THR A 215 -23.81 -4.85 7.76
CA THR A 215 -22.48 -4.24 7.77
C THR A 215 -21.41 -5.32 7.84
N ILE A 216 -20.40 -5.22 6.99
CA ILE A 216 -19.30 -6.17 6.96
C ILE A 216 -18.36 -5.83 8.12
N GLN A 217 -18.15 -6.78 9.03
CA GLN A 217 -17.34 -6.59 10.23
C GLN A 217 -15.88 -7.00 10.01
N GLY A 218 -15.65 -8.02 9.18
CA GLY A 218 -14.30 -8.46 8.85
C GLY A 218 -14.23 -9.43 7.68
N VAL A 219 -13.05 -9.51 7.07
CA VAL A 219 -12.78 -10.35 5.89
C VAL A 219 -11.54 -11.20 6.09
N ILE A 220 -11.63 -12.45 5.69
CA ILE A 220 -10.48 -13.33 5.51
C ILE A 220 -10.42 -13.70 4.03
N ASN A 221 -9.35 -13.28 3.36
CA ASN A 221 -9.08 -13.67 1.98
C ASN A 221 -8.15 -14.89 1.97
N LEU A 222 -8.55 -15.95 1.27
CA LEU A 222 -7.79 -17.19 1.15
C LEU A 222 -7.00 -17.18 -0.15
N ASP A 223 -5.67 -17.27 -0.06
CA ASP A 223 -4.79 -17.30 -1.22
C ASP A 223 -3.79 -18.46 -1.14
N PHE A 224 -4.18 -19.61 -1.67
CA PHE A 224 -3.39 -20.84 -1.68
C PHE A 224 -3.09 -21.21 -3.15
N PRO A 225 -1.93 -20.76 -3.69
CA PRO A 225 -1.57 -20.98 -5.08
C PRO A 225 -1.29 -22.46 -5.37
N GLY A 226 -1.67 -22.91 -6.56
CA GLY A 226 -1.37 -24.25 -7.06
C GLY A 226 -2.11 -25.37 -6.33
N THR A 227 -1.53 -26.56 -6.39
CA THR A 227 -2.05 -27.81 -5.79
C THR A 227 -1.04 -28.48 -4.85
N GLN A 228 0.03 -27.77 -4.51
CA GLN A 228 1.12 -28.29 -3.70
C GLN A 228 0.86 -28.11 -2.20
N ASP A 229 1.63 -28.85 -1.40
CA ASP A 229 1.67 -28.64 0.05
C ASP A 229 2.43 -27.34 0.39
N TYR A 230 1.96 -26.64 1.42
CA TYR A 230 2.54 -25.38 1.87
C TYR A 230 3.40 -25.59 3.12
N GLU A 231 4.54 -24.90 3.18
CA GLU A 231 5.45 -24.98 4.33
C GLU A 231 5.09 -23.93 5.39
N THR A 232 4.73 -22.72 4.94
CA THR A 232 4.53 -21.56 5.82
C THR A 232 3.32 -20.75 5.39
N LEU A 233 2.64 -20.16 6.37
CA LEU A 233 1.50 -19.27 6.20
C LEU A 233 1.96 -17.80 6.22
N GLY A 234 1.88 -17.12 5.09
CA GLY A 234 2.14 -15.69 4.97
C GLY A 234 0.89 -14.86 5.28
N ILE A 235 0.98 -13.88 6.17
CA ILE A 235 -0.12 -12.94 6.45
C ILE A 235 0.17 -11.60 5.75
N PHE A 236 -0.78 -11.16 4.92
CA PHE A 236 -0.77 -9.87 4.25
C PHE A 236 -1.96 -9.04 4.73
N PHE A 237 -1.71 -7.77 5.03
CA PHE A 237 -2.64 -6.92 5.77
C PHE A 237 -2.55 -5.44 5.37
N GLU A 238 -1.68 -5.09 4.44
CA GLU A 238 -1.47 -3.74 3.98
C GLU A 238 -2.63 -3.26 3.10
N GLY A 239 -3.21 -2.13 3.49
CA GLY A 239 -4.25 -1.45 2.76
C GLY A 239 -3.76 -0.37 1.83
N VAL A 240 -4.67 0.10 1.00
CA VAL A 240 -4.47 1.31 0.19
C VAL A 240 -4.05 2.44 1.13
N ASN A 241 -3.08 3.24 0.71
CA ASN A 241 -2.59 4.40 1.45
C ASN A 241 -1.94 4.09 2.81
N GLY A 242 -1.52 2.85 3.06
CA GLY A 242 -0.86 2.45 4.31
C GLY A 242 -1.82 2.22 5.48
N GLN A 243 -3.11 2.01 5.19
CA GLN A 243 -4.08 1.59 6.19
C GLN A 243 -3.75 0.17 6.69
N LEU A 244 -4.05 -0.08 7.96
CA LEU A 244 -3.80 -1.36 8.63
C LEU A 244 -5.09 -1.84 9.30
N PRO A 245 -5.37 -3.16 9.29
CA PRO A 245 -6.50 -3.72 10.02
C PRO A 245 -6.24 -3.68 11.52
N ASN A 246 -7.27 -3.94 12.29
CA ASN A 246 -7.14 -4.24 13.70
C ASN A 246 -6.13 -5.39 13.94
N LEU A 247 -5.16 -5.13 14.84
CA LEU A 247 -4.15 -6.08 15.26
C LEU A 247 -4.75 -7.36 15.86
N ASP A 248 -5.94 -7.27 16.47
CA ASP A 248 -6.62 -8.42 17.07
C ASP A 248 -6.96 -9.50 16.04
N LEU A 249 -7.26 -9.13 14.79
CA LEU A 249 -7.52 -10.08 13.72
C LEU A 249 -6.26 -10.88 13.37
N ILE A 250 -5.12 -10.20 13.26
CA ILE A 250 -3.81 -10.82 13.03
C ILE A 250 -3.42 -11.71 14.21
N ASN A 251 -3.52 -11.20 15.44
CA ASN A 251 -3.21 -11.94 16.65
C ASN A 251 -4.05 -13.22 16.78
N THR A 252 -5.33 -13.16 16.39
CA THR A 252 -6.22 -14.31 16.44
C THR A 252 -5.76 -15.40 15.48
N VAL A 253 -5.40 -15.05 14.24
CA VAL A 253 -4.86 -16.02 13.28
C VAL A 253 -3.56 -16.62 13.77
N VAL A 254 -2.64 -15.79 14.29
CA VAL A 254 -1.38 -16.27 14.87
C VAL A 254 -1.64 -17.24 16.02
N ALA A 255 -2.49 -16.87 16.97
CA ALA A 255 -2.81 -17.72 18.11
C ALA A 255 -3.52 -19.03 17.72
N VAL A 256 -4.35 -19.04 16.67
CA VAL A 256 -5.00 -20.26 16.18
C VAL A 256 -3.99 -21.20 15.53
N ALA A 257 -3.09 -20.69 14.70
CA ALA A 257 -2.09 -21.51 14.00
C ALA A 257 -0.94 -21.99 14.92
N GLU A 258 -0.61 -21.26 15.99
CA GLU A 258 0.32 -21.75 17.02
C GLU A 258 -0.29 -22.85 17.90
N ARG A 259 -1.61 -22.82 18.10
CA ARG A 259 -2.34 -23.80 18.92
C ARG A 259 -2.75 -25.05 18.16
N SER A 260 -2.69 -25.05 16.82
CA SER A 260 -2.93 -26.26 16.04
C SER A 260 -1.87 -27.31 16.37
N ASN A 261 -2.23 -28.60 16.27
CA ASN A 261 -1.30 -29.70 16.50
C ASN A 261 -1.20 -30.57 15.24
N PRO A 262 -0.08 -30.55 14.50
CA PRO A 262 1.15 -29.76 14.74
C PRO A 262 0.96 -28.23 14.54
N PRO A 263 1.82 -27.39 15.14
CA PRO A 263 1.80 -25.94 14.93
C PRO A 263 2.10 -25.59 13.47
N ILE A 264 1.30 -24.68 12.91
CA ILE A 264 1.53 -24.17 11.56
C ILE A 264 2.55 -23.03 11.64
N LEU A 265 3.58 -23.06 10.79
CA LEU A 265 4.57 -21.98 10.70
C LEU A 265 3.93 -20.73 10.07
N ILE A 266 4.15 -19.56 10.68
CA ILE A 266 3.56 -18.29 10.22
C ILE A 266 4.66 -17.27 10.01
N THR A 267 4.54 -16.50 8.93
CA THR A 267 5.37 -15.33 8.63
C THR A 267 4.51 -14.13 8.31
N LEU A 268 5.00 -12.94 8.65
CA LEU A 268 4.43 -11.70 8.15
C LEU A 268 4.95 -11.49 6.73
N HIS A 269 4.06 -11.43 5.74
CA HIS A 269 4.38 -11.41 4.31
C HIS A 269 5.22 -12.65 3.91
N ASP A 270 6.12 -12.45 2.95
CA ASP A 270 6.85 -13.47 2.18
C ASP A 270 8.17 -13.95 2.80
N SER A 271 8.58 -13.41 3.95
CA SER A 271 9.92 -13.70 4.47
C SER A 271 9.98 -15.07 5.17
N THR A 272 10.42 -16.10 4.44
CA THR A 272 10.78 -17.42 5.00
C THR A 272 12.22 -17.50 5.51
N ASP A 273 13.01 -16.44 5.26
CA ASP A 273 14.40 -16.36 5.62
C ASP A 273 14.62 -16.39 7.15
N HIS A 274 15.27 -17.44 7.65
CA HIS A 274 15.79 -17.54 9.02
C HIS A 274 17.10 -16.76 9.21
N LEU A 275 17.19 -15.57 8.62
CA LEU A 275 18.33 -14.69 8.78
C LEU A 275 18.51 -14.40 10.28
N PHE A 276 19.76 -14.51 10.76
CA PHE A 276 20.18 -14.22 12.14
C PHE A 276 19.87 -15.27 13.22
N SER A 277 19.46 -16.50 12.86
CA SER A 277 19.17 -17.60 13.82
C SER A 277 20.29 -17.87 14.84
N ASP A 278 21.56 -17.74 14.43
CA ASP A 278 22.73 -18.19 15.22
C ASP A 278 23.34 -17.12 16.15
N SER A 279 22.72 -15.94 16.29
CA SER A 279 23.28 -14.82 17.06
C SER A 279 22.60 -14.59 18.42
N LYS A 280 23.35 -14.10 19.43
CA LYS A 280 22.80 -13.74 20.76
C LYS A 280 21.70 -12.67 20.70
N TYR A 281 21.71 -11.85 19.65
CA TYR A 281 20.73 -10.78 19.39
C TYR A 281 19.74 -11.15 18.29
N SER A 282 19.57 -12.45 17.99
CA SER A 282 18.72 -12.95 16.92
C SER A 282 17.29 -12.41 16.98
N ARG A 283 16.71 -12.31 18.19
CA ARG A 283 15.35 -11.79 18.40
C ARG A 283 15.20 -10.32 17.98
N TYR A 284 16.16 -9.47 18.34
CA TYR A 284 16.17 -8.06 17.93
C TYR A 284 16.30 -7.91 16.42
N PHE A 285 17.29 -8.58 15.81
CA PHE A 285 17.52 -8.47 14.37
C PHE A 285 16.37 -9.05 13.56
N ARG A 286 15.73 -10.13 14.05
CA ARG A 286 14.53 -10.71 13.43
C ARG A 286 13.34 -9.75 13.52
N SER A 287 13.09 -9.15 14.69
CA SER A 287 12.03 -8.16 14.85
C SER A 287 12.26 -6.93 13.97
N LEU A 288 13.49 -6.41 13.94
CA LEU A 288 13.90 -5.31 13.07
C LEU A 288 13.70 -5.66 11.60
N PHE A 289 14.10 -6.87 11.19
CA PHE A 289 13.94 -7.34 9.82
C PHE A 289 12.46 -7.43 9.42
N HIS A 290 11.61 -8.06 10.23
CA HIS A 290 10.17 -8.11 9.93
C HIS A 290 9.52 -6.73 9.95
N MET A 291 9.90 -5.84 10.88
CA MET A 291 9.41 -4.46 10.91
C MET A 291 9.78 -3.71 9.63
N LEU A 292 11.05 -3.76 9.21
CA LEU A 292 11.52 -3.11 7.98
C LEU A 292 10.91 -3.76 6.73
N ASN A 293 10.71 -5.07 6.73
CA ASN A 293 10.06 -5.78 5.63
C ASN A 293 8.59 -5.36 5.52
N SER A 294 7.82 -5.33 6.61
CA SER A 294 6.44 -4.82 6.58
C SER A 294 6.38 -3.34 6.18
N MET A 295 7.35 -2.53 6.63
CA MET A 295 7.48 -1.14 6.18
C MET A 295 7.65 -1.06 4.65
N LYS A 296 8.46 -1.93 4.02
CA LYS A 296 8.63 -1.96 2.56
C LYS A 296 7.30 -2.05 1.82
N TYR A 297 6.37 -2.91 2.26
CA TYR A 297 5.04 -3.04 1.63
C TYR A 297 4.16 -1.80 1.88
N LEU A 298 4.29 -1.14 3.04
CA LEU A 298 3.50 0.04 3.40
C LEU A 298 3.94 1.34 2.73
N VAL A 299 5.23 1.52 2.40
CA VAL A 299 5.77 2.78 1.83
C VAL A 299 5.01 3.21 0.58
N PHE A 300 4.75 2.27 -0.33
CA PHE A 300 4.15 2.57 -1.63
C PHE A 300 2.65 2.89 -1.52
N GLY A 301 2.00 2.50 -0.41
CA GLY A 301 0.56 2.65 -0.24
C GLY A 301 -0.29 1.84 -1.23
N HIS A 302 0.34 0.87 -1.92
CA HIS A 302 -0.32 -0.09 -2.80
C HIS A 302 -0.83 -1.28 -1.97
N PRO A 303 -2.07 -1.75 -2.18
CA PRO A 303 -2.57 -2.96 -1.53
C PRO A 303 -1.87 -4.19 -2.14
N SER A 304 -1.07 -4.93 -1.39
CA SER A 304 -0.40 -6.13 -1.94
C SER A 304 -1.37 -7.25 -2.29
N SER A 305 -2.51 -7.31 -1.61
CA SER A 305 -3.51 -8.37 -1.73
C SER A 305 -4.92 -7.80 -1.71
N ASP A 306 -5.89 -8.61 -2.12
CA ASP A 306 -7.32 -8.24 -2.21
C ASP A 306 -7.87 -7.72 -0.88
N ALA A 307 -7.41 -8.27 0.25
CA ALA A 307 -7.77 -7.81 1.59
C ALA A 307 -7.49 -6.30 1.79
N GLY A 308 -6.46 -5.75 1.14
CA GLY A 308 -6.09 -4.34 1.29
C GLY A 308 -7.14 -3.36 0.78
N LEU A 309 -8.07 -3.80 -0.08
CA LEU A 309 -9.14 -2.98 -0.64
C LEU A 309 -10.30 -2.78 0.34
N TYR A 310 -10.57 -3.77 1.19
CA TYR A 310 -11.63 -3.72 2.20
C TYR A 310 -11.37 -2.64 3.26
N LEU A 311 -10.10 -2.38 3.56
CA LEU A 311 -9.69 -1.38 4.55
C LEU A 311 -10.17 0.04 4.19
N LYS A 312 -10.25 0.36 2.89
CA LYS A 312 -10.79 1.62 2.38
C LYS A 312 -12.23 1.87 2.86
N TYR A 313 -13.02 0.80 3.00
CA TYR A 313 -14.41 0.83 3.47
C TYR A 313 -14.53 0.67 4.99
N ARG A 314 -13.40 0.76 5.73
CA ARG A 314 -13.30 0.53 7.18
C ARG A 314 -13.69 -0.89 7.59
N ILE A 315 -13.42 -1.86 6.72
CA ILE A 315 -13.63 -3.27 7.00
C ILE A 315 -12.26 -3.88 7.30
N ASP A 316 -12.11 -4.46 8.49
CA ASP A 316 -10.88 -5.15 8.87
C ASP A 316 -10.69 -6.40 8.02
N ALA A 317 -9.56 -6.49 7.30
CA ALA A 317 -9.32 -7.58 6.38
C ALA A 317 -7.87 -8.04 6.40
N ILE A 318 -7.68 -9.35 6.23
CA ILE A 318 -6.37 -9.98 6.08
C ILE A 318 -6.41 -10.99 4.93
N THR A 319 -5.30 -11.15 4.22
CA THR A 319 -5.10 -12.27 3.31
C THR A 319 -4.15 -13.27 3.93
N ILE A 320 -4.56 -14.53 3.88
CA ILE A 320 -3.78 -15.68 4.32
C ILE A 320 -3.21 -16.35 3.07
N HIS A 321 -1.88 -16.43 2.98
CA HIS A 321 -1.17 -17.01 1.86
C HIS A 321 -0.47 -18.32 2.19
N GLY A 322 -0.60 -19.33 1.34
CA GLY A 322 0.27 -20.51 1.38
C GLY A 322 1.57 -20.28 0.62
N ILE A 323 2.71 -20.30 1.33
CA ILE A 323 4.04 -20.21 0.71
C ILE A 323 4.58 -21.64 0.51
N SER A 324 4.81 -22.01 -0.75
CA SER A 324 5.46 -23.28 -1.13
C SER A 324 6.95 -23.02 -1.43
N GLY A 325 7.85 -23.41 -0.50
CA GLY A 325 9.30 -23.44 -0.70
C GLY A 325 10.02 -22.14 -1.11
N SER A 326 11.32 -22.05 -0.86
CA SER A 326 12.11 -20.81 -0.98
C SER A 326 12.47 -20.36 -2.41
N THR A 327 12.00 -21.04 -3.46
CA THR A 327 12.60 -20.93 -4.81
C THR A 327 11.99 -19.90 -5.76
N HIS A 328 10.79 -19.37 -5.51
CA HIS A 328 10.10 -18.48 -6.47
C HIS A 328 9.53 -17.17 -5.87
N LEU A 329 10.11 -16.68 -4.77
CA LEU A 329 9.68 -15.44 -4.09
C LEU A 329 10.10 -14.13 -4.79
N GLY A 330 10.93 -14.20 -5.83
CA GLY A 330 11.48 -13.02 -6.52
C GLY A 330 10.49 -12.25 -7.41
N ASN A 331 9.37 -12.87 -7.78
CA ASN A 331 8.43 -12.31 -8.76
C ASN A 331 7.19 -11.63 -8.13
N LEU A 332 7.14 -11.50 -6.79
CA LEU A 332 6.00 -10.97 -6.02
C LEU A 332 5.66 -9.49 -6.25
N PHE A 333 6.37 -8.81 -7.15
CA PHE A 333 6.05 -7.47 -7.63
C PHE A 333 6.03 -7.45 -9.16
N GLY A 334 4.98 -8.03 -9.74
CA GLY A 334 4.66 -7.84 -11.15
C GLY A 334 3.77 -8.94 -11.71
N TYR A 335 2.54 -8.60 -12.13
CA TYR A 335 2.16 -8.49 -13.54
C TYR A 335 0.63 -8.42 -13.74
N ASN A 336 0.24 -7.51 -14.65
CA ASN A 336 -1.01 -7.39 -15.43
C ASN A 336 -2.36 -7.25 -14.69
N PRO A 337 -3.01 -6.07 -14.85
CA PRO A 337 -3.83 -5.88 -16.04
C PRO A 337 -3.63 -4.50 -16.68
N GLY A 338 -2.85 -4.48 -17.76
CA GLY A 338 -2.77 -3.34 -18.65
C GLY A 338 -3.59 -3.62 -19.90
N ALA A 339 -4.83 -3.11 -19.95
CA ALA A 339 -5.35 -2.49 -21.17
C ALA A 339 -6.60 -1.60 -20.93
N ALA A 340 -7.23 -1.65 -19.76
CA ALA A 340 -8.43 -0.87 -19.44
C ALA A 340 -8.17 0.62 -19.04
N ILE A 341 -7.01 0.93 -18.47
CA ILE A 341 -6.82 2.11 -17.59
C ILE A 341 -6.45 3.42 -18.31
N PHE A 342 -6.81 3.57 -19.59
CA PHE A 342 -6.45 4.76 -20.39
C PHE A 342 -7.63 5.61 -20.90
N ASN A 343 -8.80 5.52 -20.25
CA ASN A 343 -9.87 6.50 -20.46
C ASN A 343 -9.99 7.58 -19.37
N ILE A 344 -9.22 7.52 -18.26
CA ILE A 344 -9.53 8.35 -17.08
C ILE A 344 -8.43 9.38 -16.70
N MET A 345 -7.20 9.32 -17.25
CA MET A 345 -6.21 10.40 -17.01
C MET A 345 -6.02 11.35 -18.19
N GLN A 346 -6.82 12.41 -18.19
CA GLN A 346 -6.47 13.68 -18.81
C GLN A 346 -6.30 14.77 -17.73
N PRO A 347 -5.16 15.49 -17.72
CA PRO A 347 -5.20 16.93 -17.83
C PRO A 347 -5.20 17.28 -19.31
N SER A 348 -6.16 18.12 -19.70
CA SER A 348 -6.56 18.51 -21.06
C SER A 348 -5.50 19.27 -21.90
N PHE A 349 -4.21 19.06 -21.67
CA PHE A 349 -3.14 19.69 -22.43
C PHE A 349 -2.38 18.66 -23.28
N GLY A 350 -2.93 18.35 -24.47
CA GLY A 350 -2.19 17.60 -25.51
C GLY A 350 -2.87 16.36 -26.10
N ALA A 351 -4.12 16.05 -25.74
CA ALA A 351 -4.84 14.84 -26.16
C ALA A 351 -4.90 14.61 -27.69
N LYS A 352 -4.82 15.67 -28.50
CA LYS A 352 -4.93 15.57 -29.97
C LYS A 352 -3.66 15.08 -30.67
N TYR A 353 -2.50 15.17 -30.03
CA TYR A 353 -1.19 14.83 -30.61
C TYR A 353 -0.64 13.48 -30.13
N LEU A 354 -1.10 13.00 -28.96
CA LEU A 354 -0.56 11.79 -28.33
C LEU A 354 -1.23 10.49 -28.79
N THR A 355 -2.35 10.56 -29.50
CA THR A 355 -3.07 9.39 -30.07
C THR A 355 -2.37 8.77 -31.28
N GLN A 356 -1.29 9.38 -31.79
CA GLN A 356 -0.51 8.87 -32.94
C GLN A 356 0.62 7.91 -32.54
N PHE A 357 0.92 7.76 -31.25
CA PHE A 357 2.06 6.98 -30.74
C PHE A 357 1.61 5.66 -30.10
N SER A 358 2.51 4.67 -30.05
CA SER A 358 2.26 3.40 -29.34
C SER A 358 2.26 3.60 -27.80
N LYS A 359 1.59 2.70 -27.06
CA LYS A 359 1.30 2.83 -25.61
C LYS A 359 2.54 3.09 -24.74
N GLU A 360 3.64 2.39 -25.00
CA GLU A 360 4.91 2.60 -24.28
C GLU A 360 5.53 3.97 -24.61
N GLN A 361 5.46 4.37 -25.88
CA GLN A 361 5.96 5.67 -26.34
C GLN A 361 5.18 6.82 -25.70
N MET A 362 3.89 6.67 -25.43
CA MET A 362 3.09 7.71 -24.78
C MET A 362 3.52 7.97 -23.33
N ILE A 363 3.78 6.93 -22.54
CA ILE A 363 4.28 7.07 -21.16
C ILE A 363 5.65 7.76 -21.19
N HIS A 364 6.53 7.36 -22.10
CA HIS A 364 7.82 8.02 -22.30
C HIS A 364 7.69 9.49 -22.72
N VAL A 365 6.75 9.81 -23.61
CA VAL A 365 6.51 11.18 -24.07
C VAL A 365 5.92 12.04 -22.96
N GLN A 366 4.96 11.54 -22.18
CA GLN A 366 4.35 12.29 -21.08
C GLN A 366 5.33 12.52 -19.93
N PHE A 367 6.08 11.49 -19.54
CA PHE A 367 7.14 11.64 -18.56
C PHE A 367 8.21 12.60 -19.07
N GLY A 368 8.63 12.46 -20.34
CA GLY A 368 9.55 13.38 -21.01
C GLY A 368 9.04 14.82 -21.01
N ALA A 369 7.77 15.04 -21.31
CA ALA A 369 7.14 16.37 -21.27
C ALA A 369 7.14 16.94 -19.85
N SER A 370 6.82 16.13 -18.83
CA SER A 370 6.85 16.56 -17.42
C SER A 370 8.28 16.95 -16.97
N LEU A 371 9.30 16.19 -17.41
CA LEU A 371 10.70 16.52 -17.18
C LEU A 371 11.12 17.81 -17.89
N VAL A 372 10.66 18.03 -19.12
CA VAL A 372 10.91 19.27 -19.86
C VAL A 372 10.26 20.46 -19.13
N VAL A 373 9.02 20.35 -18.68
CA VAL A 373 8.36 21.39 -17.88
C VAL A 373 9.14 21.66 -16.60
N PHE A 374 9.52 20.61 -15.87
CA PHE A 374 10.34 20.72 -14.67
C PHE A 374 11.64 21.50 -14.91
N TRP A 375 12.44 21.09 -15.89
CA TRP A 375 13.73 21.73 -16.15
C TRP A 375 13.57 23.14 -16.70
N THR A 376 12.60 23.38 -17.59
CA THR A 376 12.35 24.71 -18.15
C THR A 376 11.89 25.69 -17.08
N VAL A 377 10.96 25.32 -16.21
CA VAL A 377 10.51 26.15 -15.09
C VAL A 377 11.64 26.41 -14.10
N THR A 378 12.38 25.37 -13.71
CA THR A 378 13.51 25.50 -12.78
C THR A 378 14.60 26.42 -13.34
N LEU A 379 14.98 26.24 -14.61
CA LEU A 379 15.97 27.08 -15.28
C LEU A 379 15.47 28.52 -15.47
N ALA A 380 14.19 28.71 -15.80
CA ALA A 380 13.59 30.03 -15.93
C ALA A 380 13.61 30.79 -14.59
N LEU A 381 13.25 30.12 -13.49
CA LEU A 381 13.33 30.70 -12.14
C LEU A 381 14.77 31.03 -11.74
N VAL A 382 15.72 30.12 -12.00
CA VAL A 382 17.15 30.36 -11.76
C VAL A 382 17.67 31.55 -12.56
N ALA A 383 17.31 31.65 -13.84
CA ALA A 383 17.69 32.76 -14.72
C ALA A 383 17.06 34.08 -14.26
N TRP A 384 15.78 34.05 -13.86
CA TRP A 384 15.07 35.21 -13.35
C TRP A 384 15.73 35.73 -12.07
N ILE A 385 15.97 34.88 -11.08
CA ILE A 385 16.63 35.26 -9.82
C ILE A 385 18.05 35.76 -10.05
N SER A 386 18.79 35.14 -10.98
CA SER A 386 20.15 35.57 -11.31
C SER A 386 20.18 36.97 -11.95
N LYS A 387 19.15 37.34 -12.70
CA LYS A 387 19.03 38.62 -13.42
C LYS A 387 18.39 39.72 -12.57
N SER A 388 17.40 39.39 -11.76
CA SER A 388 16.63 40.32 -10.92
C SER A 388 17.30 40.63 -9.59
N ALA A 389 18.62 40.89 -9.62
CA ALA A 389 19.50 41.11 -8.47
C ALA A 389 19.08 42.29 -7.57
N SER A 390 17.95 42.13 -6.87
CA SER A 390 17.48 43.03 -5.83
C SER A 390 18.10 42.59 -4.50
N PRO A 391 18.55 43.54 -3.66
CA PRO A 391 19.18 43.25 -2.38
C PRO A 391 18.22 42.64 -1.34
N GLU A 392 16.92 42.58 -1.63
CA GLU A 392 15.87 42.04 -0.75
C GLU A 392 15.67 40.52 -0.88
N HIS A 393 16.25 39.87 -1.90
CA HIS A 393 16.08 38.43 -2.09
C HIS A 393 17.08 37.65 -1.24
N ASP A 394 16.64 37.22 -0.05
CA ASP A 394 17.40 36.32 0.81
C ASP A 394 17.00 34.85 0.57
N GLY A 395 17.94 34.05 0.07
CA GLY A 395 17.77 32.60 -0.11
C GLY A 395 17.49 31.85 1.20
N THR A 396 17.80 32.43 2.36
CA THR A 396 17.47 31.82 3.66
C THR A 396 15.96 31.82 3.95
N MET A 397 15.20 32.80 3.45
CA MET A 397 13.74 32.82 3.59
C MET A 397 13.11 31.67 2.79
N LEU A 398 13.53 31.50 1.53
CA LEU A 398 13.07 30.40 0.69
C LEU A 398 13.39 29.03 1.34
N LYS A 399 14.59 28.87 1.90
CA LYS A 399 14.96 27.65 2.66
C LYS A 399 14.01 27.39 3.81
N SER A 400 13.70 28.43 4.57
CA SER A 400 12.87 28.34 5.77
C SER A 400 11.45 27.93 5.41
N PHE A 401 10.88 28.48 4.33
CA PHE A 401 9.59 28.05 3.80
C PHE A 401 9.61 26.60 3.32
N CYS A 402 10.61 26.20 2.54
CA CYS A 402 10.71 24.82 2.03
C CYS A 402 10.87 23.80 3.17
N LEU A 403 11.66 24.11 4.19
CA LEU A 403 11.83 23.25 5.37
C LEU A 403 10.58 23.21 6.25
N ALA A 404 9.89 24.33 6.44
CA ALA A 404 8.64 24.38 7.20
C ALA A 404 7.52 23.60 6.50
N GLU A 405 7.40 23.76 5.18
CA GLU A 405 6.46 23.01 4.35
C GLU A 405 6.79 21.51 4.38
N SER A 406 8.07 21.14 4.21
CA SER A 406 8.51 19.74 4.32
C SER A 406 8.18 19.14 5.69
N ALA A 407 8.39 19.88 6.78
CA ALA A 407 8.09 19.41 8.13
C ALA A 407 6.59 19.23 8.36
N LEU A 408 5.76 20.17 7.87
CA LEU A 408 4.30 20.07 7.91
C LEU A 408 3.83 18.82 7.14
N VAL A 409 4.37 18.62 5.95
CA VAL A 409 4.07 17.50 5.08
C VAL A 409 4.47 16.16 5.71
N VAL A 410 5.68 16.06 6.27
CA VAL A 410 6.11 14.85 6.97
C VAL A 410 5.19 14.57 8.16
N ALA A 411 4.78 15.60 8.91
CA ALA A 411 3.88 15.43 10.05
C ALA A 411 2.48 14.94 9.63
N THR A 412 1.90 15.49 8.55
CA THR A 412 0.58 15.08 8.07
C THR A 412 0.63 13.70 7.42
N VAL A 413 1.64 13.43 6.59
CA VAL A 413 1.84 12.14 5.94
C VAL A 413 2.08 11.04 6.98
N SER A 414 2.86 11.30 8.03
CA SER A 414 3.10 10.30 9.09
C SER A 414 1.85 9.88 9.85
N LEU A 415 0.81 10.72 9.89
CA LEU A 415 -0.49 10.37 10.49
C LEU A 415 -1.33 9.47 9.58
N LEU A 416 -1.18 9.60 8.25
CA LEU A 416 -1.92 8.81 7.27
C LEU A 416 -1.21 7.50 6.95
N ASN A 417 0.10 7.58 6.71
CA ASN A 417 1.00 6.48 6.42
C ASN A 417 2.33 6.76 7.10
N PHE A 418 2.49 6.19 8.29
CA PHE A 418 3.69 6.36 9.12
C PHE A 418 4.98 6.01 8.37
N THR A 419 4.95 4.92 7.58
CA THR A 419 6.13 4.46 6.87
C THR A 419 6.53 5.37 5.72
N LEU A 420 5.55 5.86 4.95
CA LEU A 420 5.80 6.89 3.94
C LEU A 420 6.33 8.18 4.58
N GLY A 421 5.84 8.53 5.78
CA GLY A 421 6.37 9.64 6.58
C GLY A 421 7.84 9.48 6.93
N ILE A 422 8.25 8.30 7.38
CA ILE A 422 9.67 7.99 7.63
C ILE A 422 10.49 8.06 6.34
N ALA A 423 10.03 7.41 5.26
CA ALA A 423 10.73 7.39 3.99
C ALA A 423 10.96 8.81 3.44
N THR A 424 9.92 9.65 3.46
CA THR A 424 10.01 11.06 3.05
C THR A 424 10.92 11.87 3.96
N ALA A 425 10.85 11.67 5.29
CA ALA A 425 11.75 12.31 6.24
C ALA A 425 13.21 11.93 5.99
N LEU A 426 13.52 10.66 5.71
CA LEU A 426 14.88 10.21 5.40
C LEU A 426 15.41 10.81 4.09
N LEU A 427 14.56 10.89 3.07
CA LEU A 427 14.90 11.46 1.76
C LEU A 427 15.10 12.98 1.82
N ILE A 428 14.32 13.69 2.64
CA ILE A 428 14.31 15.16 2.69
C ILE A 428 15.29 15.72 3.73
N SER A 429 15.32 15.15 4.94
CA SER A 429 15.93 15.82 6.11
C SER A 429 17.40 16.13 5.93
N ILE A 430 18.20 15.19 5.40
CA ILE A 430 19.63 15.43 5.19
C ILE A 430 19.87 16.34 3.97
N PRO A 431 19.38 16.01 2.75
CA PRO A 431 19.71 16.82 1.57
C PRO A 431 19.24 18.27 1.69
N TYR A 432 18.05 18.51 2.25
CA TYR A 432 17.49 19.87 2.35
C TYR A 432 18.13 20.68 3.49
N SER A 433 18.61 20.03 4.55
CA SER A 433 19.34 20.71 5.63
C SER A 433 20.73 21.15 5.17
N LEU A 434 21.42 20.32 4.36
CA LEU A 434 22.79 20.58 3.90
C LEU A 434 22.88 21.55 2.71
N THR A 435 21.83 21.68 1.91
CA THR A 435 21.79 22.60 0.77
C THR A 435 21.85 24.05 1.22
N ARG A 436 22.74 24.82 0.58
CA ARG A 436 23.00 26.22 0.91
C ARG A 436 23.33 27.00 -0.36
N PRO A 437 22.97 28.29 -0.41
CA PRO A 437 23.44 29.17 -1.48
C PRO A 437 24.97 29.10 -1.57
N SER A 438 25.50 28.73 -2.73
CA SER A 438 26.94 28.60 -2.97
C SER A 438 27.39 29.64 -3.97
N THR A 439 28.58 30.23 -3.76
CA THR A 439 29.21 31.10 -4.75
C THR A 439 30.03 30.30 -5.79
N LYS A 440 30.57 29.15 -5.39
CA LYS A 440 31.44 28.31 -6.23
C LYS A 440 30.62 27.39 -7.14
N LEU A 441 30.92 27.40 -8.43
CA LEU A 441 30.27 26.58 -9.45
C LEU A 441 30.32 25.07 -9.12
N PHE A 442 31.48 24.57 -8.66
CA PHE A 442 31.67 23.17 -8.28
C PHE A 442 30.62 22.70 -7.24
N TRP A 443 30.44 23.47 -6.17
CA TRP A 443 29.46 23.17 -5.14
C TRP A 443 28.02 23.32 -5.61
N LYS A 444 27.75 24.23 -6.57
CA LYS A 444 26.43 24.32 -7.20
C LYS A 444 26.11 23.04 -7.98
N CYS A 445 27.05 22.56 -8.80
CA CYS A 445 26.87 21.33 -9.58
C CYS A 445 26.64 20.11 -8.67
N ILE A 446 27.42 19.96 -7.59
CA ILE A 446 27.25 18.85 -6.65
C ILE A 446 25.89 18.91 -5.95
N GLN A 447 25.50 20.07 -5.42
CA GLN A 447 24.21 20.19 -4.72
C GLN A 447 23.03 19.95 -5.66
N THR A 448 23.09 20.48 -6.90
CA THR A 448 22.07 20.21 -7.91
C THR A 448 22.04 18.74 -8.32
N LEU A 449 23.18 18.07 -8.43
CA LEU A 449 23.24 16.63 -8.73
C LEU A 449 22.59 15.80 -7.61
N VAL A 450 22.90 16.10 -6.34
CA VAL A 450 22.30 15.44 -5.19
C VAL A 450 20.78 15.64 -5.17
N LEU A 451 20.31 16.87 -5.38
CA LEU A 451 18.87 17.19 -5.46
C LEU A 451 18.19 16.57 -6.69
N ALA A 452 18.91 16.39 -7.80
CA ALA A 452 18.39 15.71 -8.98
C ALA A 452 18.24 14.19 -8.74
N ILE A 453 19.18 13.55 -8.03
CA ILE A 453 19.08 12.13 -7.64
C ILE A 453 17.93 11.92 -6.66
N VAL A 454 17.79 12.82 -5.68
CA VAL A 454 16.72 12.77 -4.67
C VAL A 454 15.36 13.18 -5.25
N SER A 455 15.33 13.84 -6.41
CA SER A 455 14.07 14.20 -7.09
C SER A 455 13.22 12.95 -7.41
N PRO A 456 11.89 13.05 -7.49
CA PRO A 456 11.06 11.90 -7.81
C PRO A 456 11.46 11.17 -9.13
N PRO A 457 11.79 11.87 -10.24
CA PRO A 457 12.38 11.23 -11.42
C PRO A 457 13.72 10.52 -11.14
N GLY A 458 14.58 11.10 -10.31
CA GLY A 458 15.85 10.50 -9.88
C GLY A 458 15.65 9.24 -9.06
N LEU A 459 14.67 9.25 -8.15
CA LEU A 459 14.31 8.10 -7.33
C LEU A 459 13.69 6.97 -8.16
N VAL A 460 12.82 7.29 -9.14
CA VAL A 460 12.25 6.26 -10.02
C VAL A 460 13.31 5.63 -10.92
N THR A 461 14.24 6.43 -11.44
CA THR A 461 15.36 5.89 -12.25
C THR A 461 16.33 5.07 -11.41
N LEU A 462 16.63 5.49 -10.18
CA LEU A 462 17.43 4.71 -9.23
C LEU A 462 16.73 3.40 -8.86
N PHE A 463 15.43 3.47 -8.56
CA PHE A 463 14.63 2.29 -8.23
C PHE A 463 14.61 1.30 -9.39
N GLY A 464 14.27 1.75 -10.61
CA GLY A 464 14.26 0.89 -11.79
C GLY A 464 15.61 0.26 -12.13
N LEU A 465 16.72 0.94 -11.81
CA LEU A 465 18.07 0.38 -11.96
C LEU A 465 18.40 -0.66 -10.89
N LEU A 466 17.88 -0.50 -9.67
CA LEU A 466 18.09 -1.44 -8.55
C LEU A 466 17.22 -2.70 -8.66
N THR A 467 15.99 -2.57 -9.20
CA THR A 467 15.02 -3.67 -9.28
C THR A 467 14.93 -4.30 -10.67
N GLU A 468 15.74 -3.83 -11.63
CA GLU A 468 15.70 -4.25 -13.05
C GLU A 468 14.31 -4.10 -13.70
N THR A 469 13.41 -3.32 -13.09
CA THR A 469 12.06 -3.11 -13.61
C THR A 469 12.03 -1.95 -14.59
N PRO A 470 11.41 -2.10 -15.78
CA PRO A 470 11.34 -1.02 -16.74
C PRO A 470 10.54 0.15 -16.19
N PHE A 471 11.00 1.36 -16.49
CA PHE A 471 10.38 2.62 -16.08
C PHE A 471 8.87 2.68 -16.37
N VAL A 472 8.47 2.19 -17.55
CA VAL A 472 7.08 2.16 -18.00
C VAL A 472 6.20 1.38 -17.04
N HIS A 473 6.71 0.26 -16.53
CA HIS A 473 5.96 -0.59 -15.62
C HIS A 473 5.69 0.12 -14.29
N ILE A 474 6.72 0.72 -13.68
CA ILE A 474 6.59 1.48 -12.43
C ILE A 474 5.52 2.57 -12.53
N PHE A 475 5.59 3.38 -13.60
CA PHE A 475 4.63 4.46 -13.80
C PHE A 475 3.22 3.93 -14.09
N SER A 476 3.09 2.85 -14.87
CA SER A 476 1.79 2.24 -15.14
C SER A 476 1.11 1.73 -13.88
N THR A 477 1.87 1.11 -12.96
CA THR A 477 1.35 0.64 -11.67
C THR A 477 0.90 1.79 -10.77
N LEU A 478 1.70 2.86 -10.65
CA LEU A 478 1.32 4.03 -9.85
C LEU A 478 0.08 4.75 -10.39
N LEU A 479 -0.06 4.79 -11.72
CA LEU A 479 -1.22 5.38 -12.41
C LEU A 479 -2.48 4.55 -12.13
N PHE A 480 -2.36 3.24 -12.24
CA PHE A 480 -3.40 2.26 -11.98
C PHE A 480 -3.91 2.37 -10.54
N ASP A 481 -2.99 2.41 -9.57
CA ASP A 481 -3.34 2.51 -8.16
C ASP A 481 -4.08 3.80 -7.82
N TYR A 482 -3.68 4.91 -8.44
CA TYR A 482 -4.38 6.18 -8.29
C TYR A 482 -5.81 6.10 -8.86
N GLN A 483 -5.98 5.57 -10.07
CA GLN A 483 -7.28 5.57 -10.76
C GLN A 483 -8.25 4.55 -10.15
N GLN A 484 -7.78 3.33 -9.88
CA GLN A 484 -8.64 2.21 -9.48
C GLN A 484 -8.85 2.15 -7.97
N PHE A 485 -7.78 2.36 -7.21
CA PHE A 485 -7.85 2.22 -5.75
C PHE A 485 -7.96 3.57 -5.01
N GLY A 486 -7.60 4.67 -5.67
CA GLY A 486 -7.57 6.00 -5.05
C GLY A 486 -6.31 6.22 -4.20
N SER A 487 -5.18 5.63 -4.59
CA SER A 487 -3.90 5.87 -3.92
C SER A 487 -3.46 7.33 -4.08
N TRP A 488 -3.16 8.04 -2.99
CA TRP A 488 -2.72 9.45 -3.04
C TRP A 488 -1.21 9.62 -3.21
N PHE A 489 -0.44 8.53 -3.25
CA PHE A 489 1.03 8.58 -3.30
C PHE A 489 1.55 9.34 -4.53
N LEU A 490 0.99 9.10 -5.71
CA LEU A 490 1.36 9.81 -6.94
C LEU A 490 1.05 11.31 -6.84
N THR A 491 -0.12 11.67 -6.30
CA THR A 491 -0.53 13.05 -6.06
C THR A 491 0.44 13.76 -5.12
N PHE A 492 0.81 13.11 -4.03
CA PHE A 492 1.79 13.62 -3.08
C PHE A 492 3.15 13.89 -3.72
N ILE A 493 3.65 12.94 -4.52
CA ILE A 493 4.91 13.11 -5.23
C ILE A 493 4.85 14.35 -6.15
N CYS A 494 3.81 14.45 -6.96
CA CYS A 494 3.72 15.46 -8.01
C CYS A 494 3.40 16.87 -7.47
N ILE A 495 2.53 16.98 -6.47
CA ILE A 495 2.03 18.27 -5.96
C ILE A 495 2.89 18.81 -4.83
N VAL A 496 3.47 17.92 -4.01
CA VAL A 496 4.15 18.32 -2.78
C VAL A 496 5.65 18.10 -2.89
N TYR A 497 6.09 16.87 -3.10
CA TYR A 497 7.51 16.54 -3.05
C TYR A 497 8.31 17.18 -4.19
N TRP A 498 7.81 17.09 -5.41
CA TRP A 498 8.53 17.57 -6.60
C TRP A 498 8.71 19.09 -6.62
N PRO A 499 7.68 19.92 -6.32
CA PRO A 499 7.83 21.37 -6.28
C PRO A 499 8.77 21.86 -5.16
N ILE A 500 8.74 21.22 -3.98
CA ILE A 500 9.69 21.55 -2.91
C ILE A 500 11.13 21.27 -3.38
N ASN A 501 11.35 20.13 -4.06
CA ASN A 501 12.67 19.83 -4.62
C ASN A 501 13.11 20.84 -5.70
N MET A 502 12.18 21.31 -6.55
CA MET A 502 12.44 22.40 -7.51
C MET A 502 12.90 23.67 -6.79
N ALA A 503 12.17 24.09 -5.75
CA ALA A 503 12.50 25.28 -4.97
C ALA A 503 13.88 25.16 -4.30
N MET A 504 14.25 23.97 -3.84
CA MET A 504 15.58 23.69 -3.29
C MET A 504 16.69 23.74 -4.35
N ILE A 505 16.44 23.32 -5.59
CA ILE A 505 17.41 23.50 -6.70
C ILE A 505 17.58 25.00 -7.00
N VAL A 506 16.49 25.76 -7.03
CA VAL A 506 16.52 27.21 -7.24
C VAL A 506 17.36 27.91 -6.15
N LEU A 507 17.21 27.46 -4.90
CA LEU A 507 17.97 27.99 -3.76
C LEU A 507 19.49 27.91 -3.95
N VAL A 508 20.01 26.85 -4.57
CA VAL A 508 21.47 26.66 -4.81
C VAL A 508 22.07 27.83 -5.62
N PHE A 509 21.26 28.45 -6.49
CA PHE A 509 21.70 29.54 -7.37
C PHE A 509 21.42 30.94 -6.81
N THR A 510 20.70 31.06 -5.69
CA THR A 510 20.49 32.35 -5.01
C THR A 510 21.81 32.94 -4.50
N LYS A 511 21.90 34.27 -4.40
CA LYS A 511 23.06 34.93 -3.81
C LYS A 511 22.92 34.88 -2.28
N SER A 512 23.96 34.37 -1.60
CA SER A 512 24.09 34.59 -0.15
C SER A 512 24.38 36.07 0.07
N LEU A 513 23.57 36.77 0.88
CA LEU A 513 24.08 37.94 1.57
C LEU A 513 25.21 37.43 2.48
N SER A 514 26.42 37.91 2.23
CA SER A 514 27.60 37.65 3.06
C SER A 514 27.51 38.38 4.39
#